data_AF-A0A7K5UEB8-F1
#
_entry.id   AF-A0A7K5UEB8-F1
#
_cell.length_a   1.000
_cell.length_b   1.000
_cell.length_c   1.000
_cell.angle_alpha   90.00
_cell.angle_beta   90.00
_cell.angle_gamma   90.00
#
_symmetry.space_group_name_H-M   'P 1'
#
loop_
_entity.id
_entity.type
_entity.pdbx_description
1 polymer ?
#
loop_
_entity_poly.entity_id
_entity_poly.type
_entity_poly.pdbx_seq_one_letter_code
_entity_poly.pdbx_strand_id
1 'polypeptide(L)'
;SVNSFRCEPVAKQPFLMLKWKCPSGNSSGFKIIISNINNSKKNEEDAPPCMGEGSEETFQTKSLDYFSTYNVTIVTVSNDSESSPVYGVCHTSITDPPHPSEAPSVKIVSHSSFSVEFSDFDSLYGPLKAYAVMITTGQGYESLKSKLNNTYKDFKKKKTTTYVTYVIETEQAESPSLHSQNGKNIVNVGKGNTMYGYENGPLIPLLSYRACVAGFTNITFMANVIEGEDSYVSFSPCSEPVLLPQDPGVIAGVVIGCLLAIFAVVAIGGFIFWRRRRKDKRNTEVSFSPIKSKMIKVENFESYFKKQQADSNCGFAEEYEELKSAGVHQPKFAAELPENRGKNRYNNVLPYDISRVKLSNESSGTGDYINANYMPGYNSKKAFIAAQGPLPNTIDDFWQMIWEKNIYSIVMLTKCMEQARTKCEQYWPDKQSKTYGDIMVTMVSEIVLPEWTIRDFTVEKSNTPESHTVRQFHFTSWPDHGVPETTDLLIDFRHLVHQYNSQNPIDSPTLVHCSAGVGRTGTFIAIDRLIQQMEMENTVDVYGVVYDLRMHRPLMVQTEDQYVFLNQCVMDIIRCQREKKTDLIYQNMTAMAIYENFTPGPGFGKANGYH
;
A
#
# COMPACT_ATOMS: atom_id res chain seq x y z
N SER A 1 38.60 48.67 -49.80
CA SER A 1 37.83 48.17 -48.65
C SER A 1 38.10 46.69 -48.51
N VAL A 2 37.97 46.15 -47.29
CA VAL A 2 37.77 44.69 -47.12
C VAL A 2 36.62 44.23 -48.03
N ASN A 3 36.70 43.02 -48.59
CA ASN A 3 35.62 42.48 -49.43
C ASN A 3 34.60 41.68 -48.59
N SER A 4 35.11 40.86 -47.68
CA SER A 4 34.34 40.01 -46.77
C SER A 4 35.21 39.62 -45.59
N PHE A 5 34.60 39.28 -44.47
CA PHE A 5 35.29 38.73 -43.31
C PHE A 5 34.55 37.49 -42.79
N ARG A 6 35.25 36.67 -42.02
CA ARG A 6 34.70 35.54 -41.27
C ARG A 6 34.73 35.86 -39.79
N CYS A 7 33.67 35.44 -39.11
CA CYS A 7 33.59 35.45 -37.66
C CYS A 7 33.67 34.01 -37.15
N GLU A 8 34.70 33.71 -36.39
CA GLU A 8 34.87 32.42 -35.76
C GLU A 8 34.68 32.58 -34.24
N PRO A 9 33.59 32.06 -33.65
CA PRO A 9 33.49 31.98 -32.20
C PRO A 9 34.55 31.05 -31.65
N VAL A 10 35.27 31.48 -30.62
CA VAL A 10 36.24 30.63 -29.94
C VAL A 10 35.54 29.87 -28.82
N ALA A 11 35.70 28.55 -28.84
CA ALA A 11 35.06 27.65 -27.87
C ALA A 11 35.31 28.13 -26.43
N LYS A 12 34.22 28.32 -25.68
CA LYS A 12 34.24 28.70 -24.26
C LYS A 12 34.91 30.06 -23.96
N GLN A 13 35.06 30.92 -24.95
CA GLN A 13 35.63 32.24 -24.78
C GLN A 13 34.60 33.33 -25.12
N PRO A 14 34.59 34.46 -24.39
CA PRO A 14 33.62 35.53 -24.59
C PRO A 14 34.07 36.50 -25.69
N PHE A 15 34.68 36.02 -26.78
CA PHE A 15 35.15 36.89 -27.86
C PHE A 15 35.06 36.21 -29.22
N LEU A 16 35.13 37.00 -30.29
CA LEU A 16 35.15 36.53 -31.67
C LEU A 16 36.56 36.67 -32.24
N MET A 17 36.95 35.70 -33.08
CA MET A 17 38.10 35.84 -33.96
C MET A 17 37.61 36.26 -35.34
N LEU A 18 37.90 37.50 -35.69
CA LEU A 18 37.57 38.09 -36.98
C LEU A 18 38.72 37.85 -37.94
N LYS A 19 38.44 37.28 -39.11
CA LYS A 19 39.43 37.02 -40.14
C LYS A 19 39.04 37.64 -41.47
N TRP A 20 39.93 38.40 -42.08
CA TRP A 20 39.70 38.96 -43.42
C TRP A 20 40.98 39.02 -44.24
N LYS A 21 40.81 39.07 -45.56
CA LYS A 21 41.94 39.29 -46.46
C LYS A 21 42.23 40.78 -46.56
N CYS A 22 43.51 41.13 -46.51
CA CYS A 22 44.00 42.47 -46.69
C CYS A 22 43.58 43.04 -48.05
N PRO A 23 42.92 44.22 -48.07
CA PRO A 23 42.55 44.87 -49.31
C PRO A 23 43.79 45.45 -50.03
N SER A 24 43.67 45.62 -51.35
CA SER A 24 44.70 46.27 -52.16
C SER A 24 44.92 47.73 -51.74
N GLY A 25 46.18 48.18 -51.72
CA GLY A 25 46.58 49.53 -51.32
C GLY A 25 47.13 49.62 -49.90
N ASN A 26 47.48 50.85 -49.47
CA ASN A 26 48.13 51.10 -48.18
C ASN A 26 47.08 51.48 -47.12
N SER A 27 46.75 50.56 -46.20
CA SER A 27 45.84 50.80 -45.07
C SER A 27 46.60 51.28 -43.84
N SER A 28 46.11 52.31 -43.15
CA SER A 28 46.65 52.73 -41.84
C SER A 28 46.05 51.93 -40.66
N GLY A 29 44.99 51.16 -40.90
CA GLY A 29 44.35 50.28 -39.91
C GLY A 29 42.92 49.93 -40.28
N PHE A 30 42.19 49.35 -39.33
CA PHE A 30 40.76 49.05 -39.49
C PHE A 30 39.98 49.48 -38.26
N LYS A 31 38.81 50.06 -38.50
CA LYS A 31 37.82 50.39 -37.48
C LYS A 31 36.76 49.30 -37.45
N ILE A 32 36.58 48.69 -36.29
CA ILE A 32 35.67 47.57 -36.07
C ILE A 32 34.56 48.04 -35.13
N ILE A 33 33.33 47.96 -35.62
CA ILE A 33 32.13 48.35 -34.88
C ILE A 33 31.32 47.10 -34.58
N ILE A 34 31.07 46.83 -33.31
CA ILE A 34 30.35 45.64 -32.84
C ILE A 34 29.09 46.10 -32.11
N SER A 35 27.93 45.65 -32.54
CA SER A 35 26.64 46.00 -31.91
C SER A 35 25.81 44.77 -31.59
N ASN A 36 25.41 44.62 -30.33
CA ASN A 36 24.54 43.53 -29.90
C ASN A 36 23.11 43.77 -30.42
N ILE A 37 22.54 42.78 -31.12
CA ILE A 37 21.22 42.94 -31.76
C ILE A 37 20.09 43.11 -30.73
N ASN A 38 20.22 42.49 -29.57
CA ASN A 38 19.13 42.43 -28.58
C ASN A 38 19.05 43.68 -27.70
N ASN A 39 20.19 44.31 -27.36
CA ASN A 39 20.22 45.46 -26.45
C ASN A 39 20.83 46.74 -27.09
N SER A 40 21.21 46.69 -28.36
CA SER A 40 21.79 47.81 -29.12
C SER A 40 23.08 48.41 -28.53
N LYS A 41 23.74 47.73 -27.58
CA LYS A 41 25.04 48.16 -27.03
C LYS A 41 26.08 48.10 -28.14
N LYS A 42 26.77 49.22 -28.37
CA LYS A 42 27.75 49.41 -29.43
C LYS A 42 29.15 49.60 -28.85
N ASN A 43 30.10 48.82 -29.32
CA ASN A 43 31.51 48.93 -29.01
C ASN A 43 32.29 49.25 -30.30
N GLU A 44 33.32 50.06 -30.17
CA GLU A 44 34.23 50.42 -31.27
C GLU A 44 35.65 50.04 -30.88
N GLU A 45 36.35 49.40 -31.80
CA GLU A 45 37.69 48.85 -31.61
C GLU A 45 38.56 49.12 -32.85
N ASP A 46 39.82 49.44 -32.62
CA ASP A 46 40.80 49.67 -33.69
C ASP A 46 41.71 48.45 -33.84
N ALA A 47 41.91 48.02 -35.08
CA ALA A 47 42.82 46.94 -35.46
C ALA A 47 44.03 47.49 -36.24
N PRO A 48 45.21 46.87 -36.07
CA PRO A 48 46.44 47.30 -36.72
C PRO A 48 46.36 47.24 -38.26
N PRO A 49 47.26 47.94 -38.98
CA PRO A 49 47.35 47.86 -40.43
C PRO A 49 47.80 46.47 -40.90
N CYS A 50 47.46 46.16 -42.15
CA CYS A 50 47.83 44.92 -42.81
C CYS A 50 49.35 44.68 -42.91
N MET A 51 49.77 43.43 -42.77
CA MET A 51 51.17 43.02 -42.98
C MET A 51 51.57 42.94 -44.47
N GLY A 52 50.61 42.72 -45.38
CA GLY A 52 50.85 42.71 -46.83
C GLY A 52 49.56 42.55 -47.65
N GLU A 53 49.59 42.92 -48.93
CA GLU A 53 48.41 42.76 -49.81
C GLU A 53 48.06 41.27 -49.98
N GLY A 54 46.78 40.92 -49.77
CA GLY A 54 46.29 39.55 -49.90
C GLY A 54 46.63 38.62 -48.72
N SER A 55 47.36 39.05 -47.70
CA SER A 55 47.52 38.29 -46.45
C SER A 55 46.21 38.21 -45.67
N GLU A 56 46.07 37.19 -44.82
CA GLU A 56 44.93 37.06 -43.91
C GLU A 56 45.26 37.74 -42.58
N GLU A 57 44.45 38.72 -42.20
CA GLU A 57 44.50 39.35 -40.89
C GLU A 57 43.55 38.67 -39.94
N THR A 58 43.97 38.56 -38.69
CA THR A 58 43.19 37.99 -37.60
C THR A 58 43.12 38.97 -36.45
N PHE A 59 41.91 39.29 -36.00
CA PHE A 59 41.65 40.21 -34.89
C PHE A 59 40.80 39.56 -33.82
N GLN A 60 41.23 39.66 -32.57
CA GLN A 60 40.49 39.23 -31.40
C GLN A 60 39.70 40.41 -30.83
N THR A 61 38.37 40.27 -30.75
CA THR A 61 37.53 41.32 -30.15
C THR A 61 37.72 41.40 -28.63
N LYS A 62 37.31 42.52 -28.02
CA LYS A 62 37.09 42.58 -26.57
C LYS A 62 36.00 41.59 -26.14
N SER A 63 35.87 41.44 -24.82
CA SER A 63 34.86 40.57 -24.21
C SER A 63 33.44 40.98 -24.60
N LEU A 64 32.65 40.01 -25.02
CA LEU A 64 31.26 40.06 -25.45
C LEU A 64 30.43 39.08 -24.61
N ASP A 65 29.11 39.25 -24.62
CA ASP A 65 28.18 38.32 -23.97
C ASP A 65 28.16 36.97 -24.72
N TYR A 66 28.09 35.85 -23.99
CA TYR A 66 27.92 34.51 -24.55
C TYR A 66 26.55 34.34 -25.22
N PHE A 67 26.43 33.34 -26.09
CA PHE A 67 25.19 32.97 -26.80
C PHE A 67 24.40 34.15 -27.36
N SER A 68 25.12 35.13 -27.91
CA SER A 68 24.56 36.40 -28.35
C SER A 68 24.89 36.65 -29.81
N THR A 69 24.02 37.41 -30.47
CA THR A 69 24.18 37.75 -31.89
C THR A 69 24.56 39.22 -32.02
N TYR A 70 25.61 39.46 -32.80
CA TYR A 70 26.19 40.78 -33.02
C TYR A 70 26.23 41.13 -34.50
N ASN A 71 25.90 42.38 -34.81
CA ASN A 71 26.24 42.99 -36.09
C ASN A 71 27.65 43.57 -35.99
N VAL A 72 28.56 43.03 -36.81
CA VAL A 72 29.97 43.46 -36.90
C VAL A 72 30.16 44.22 -38.21
N THR A 73 30.79 45.39 -38.13
CA THR A 73 31.13 46.22 -39.28
C THR A 73 32.63 46.49 -39.29
N ILE A 74 33.29 46.25 -40.42
CA ILE A 74 34.72 46.56 -40.61
C ILE A 74 34.85 47.67 -41.64
N VAL A 75 35.54 48.74 -41.27
CA VAL A 75 35.86 49.89 -42.12
C VAL A 75 37.38 49.97 -42.27
N THR A 76 37.89 49.87 -43.49
CA THR A 76 39.31 50.14 -43.76
C THR A 76 39.58 51.63 -43.66
N VAL A 77 40.61 52.00 -42.89
CA VAL A 77 41.05 53.38 -42.71
C VAL A 77 42.37 53.60 -43.43
N SER A 78 42.48 54.71 -44.15
CA SER A 78 43.73 55.28 -44.66
C SER A 78 43.83 56.74 -44.20
N ASN A 79 45.04 57.30 -44.10
CA ASN A 79 45.38 58.57 -43.45
C ASN A 79 44.30 59.69 -43.40
N ASP A 80 43.52 59.91 -44.46
CA ASP A 80 42.43 60.91 -44.48
C ASP A 80 41.08 60.40 -45.04
N SER A 81 40.86 59.08 -45.18
CA SER A 81 39.62 58.54 -45.76
C SER A 81 39.22 57.16 -45.23
N GLU A 82 37.90 56.96 -45.08
CA GLU A 82 37.29 55.66 -44.75
C GLU A 82 36.74 55.00 -46.02
N SER A 83 36.94 53.69 -46.14
CA SER A 83 36.34 52.90 -47.22
C SER A 83 34.86 52.57 -46.93
N SER A 84 34.12 52.10 -47.94
CA SER A 84 32.78 51.56 -47.71
C SER A 84 32.79 50.42 -46.66
N PRO A 85 31.87 50.44 -45.68
CA PRO A 85 31.81 49.44 -44.62
C PRO A 85 31.45 48.06 -45.14
N VAL A 86 32.01 47.01 -44.54
CA VAL A 86 31.59 45.62 -44.73
C VAL A 86 30.87 45.12 -43.49
N TYR A 87 29.70 44.54 -43.69
CA TYR A 87 28.83 44.07 -42.62
C TYR A 87 28.81 42.54 -42.54
N GLY A 88 28.68 42.01 -41.33
CA GLY A 88 28.48 40.59 -41.07
C GLY A 88 27.73 40.38 -39.76
N VAL A 89 26.93 39.31 -39.71
CA VAL A 89 26.25 38.87 -38.49
C VAL A 89 27.07 37.74 -37.88
N CYS A 90 27.39 37.86 -36.59
CA CYS A 90 28.31 36.97 -35.90
C CYS A 90 27.70 36.50 -34.58
N HIS A 91 27.88 35.22 -34.28
CA HIS A 91 27.39 34.60 -33.05
C HIS A 91 28.55 34.29 -32.12
N THR A 92 28.44 34.66 -30.86
CA THR A 92 29.43 34.28 -29.84
C THR A 92 29.27 32.83 -29.40
N SER A 93 30.33 32.28 -28.80
CA SER A 93 30.32 30.91 -28.28
C SER A 93 29.32 30.74 -27.13
N ILE A 94 29.11 29.49 -26.72
CA ILE A 94 28.42 29.12 -25.48
C ILE A 94 29.47 28.77 -24.41
N THR A 95 29.05 28.74 -23.15
CA THR A 95 29.90 28.29 -22.03
C THR A 95 29.07 27.57 -20.99
N ASP A 96 29.70 27.21 -19.87
CA ASP A 96 29.04 26.62 -18.69
C ASP A 96 27.83 27.49 -18.31
N PRO A 97 26.64 26.92 -18.01
CA PRO A 97 25.47 27.71 -17.65
C PRO A 97 25.73 28.52 -16.36
N PRO A 98 25.00 29.62 -16.10
CA PRO A 98 25.08 30.29 -14.81
C PRO A 98 24.82 29.35 -13.63
N HIS A 99 25.57 29.53 -12.54
CA HIS A 99 25.39 28.75 -11.32
C HIS A 99 24.06 29.13 -10.64
N PRO A 100 23.17 28.17 -10.34
CA PRO A 100 21.96 28.45 -9.58
C PRO A 100 22.33 28.70 -8.12
N SER A 101 21.60 29.60 -7.47
CA SER A 101 21.79 29.94 -6.05
C SER A 101 21.09 28.96 -5.11
N GLU A 102 20.04 28.27 -5.57
CA GLU A 102 19.25 27.34 -4.76
C GLU A 102 19.83 25.92 -4.80
N ALA A 103 19.92 25.30 -3.61
CA ALA A 103 20.23 23.88 -3.48
C ALA A 103 18.98 23.03 -3.80
N PRO A 104 19.13 21.79 -4.31
CA PRO A 104 18.01 20.90 -4.51
C PRO A 104 17.41 20.44 -3.17
N SER A 105 16.10 20.23 -3.15
CA SER A 105 15.37 19.72 -1.99
C SER A 105 15.33 18.19 -2.03
N VAL A 106 15.65 17.54 -0.92
CA VAL A 106 15.66 16.07 -0.81
C VAL A 106 14.61 15.60 0.19
N LYS A 107 13.73 14.67 -0.22
CA LYS A 107 12.69 14.07 0.64
C LYS A 107 12.83 12.55 0.69
N ILE A 108 13.03 12.00 1.88
CA ILE A 108 13.17 10.55 2.11
C ILE A 108 11.89 9.82 1.68
N VAL A 109 12.05 8.72 0.94
CA VAL A 109 10.94 7.86 0.50
C VAL A 109 10.99 6.50 1.23
N SER A 110 12.18 5.93 1.42
CA SER A 110 12.37 4.67 2.16
C SER A 110 13.78 4.59 2.80
N HIS A 111 14.11 3.45 3.41
CA HIS A 111 15.47 3.16 3.91
C HIS A 111 16.54 3.05 2.80
N SER A 112 16.13 3.03 1.53
CA SER A 112 17.00 2.85 0.35
C SER A 112 16.68 3.80 -0.81
N SER A 113 15.82 4.80 -0.62
CA SER A 113 15.42 5.73 -1.68
C SER A 113 15.01 7.12 -1.15
N PHE A 114 15.21 8.15 -1.97
CA PHE A 114 14.70 9.50 -1.74
C PHE A 114 14.33 10.19 -3.06
N SER A 115 13.57 11.28 -3.00
CA SER A 115 13.28 12.15 -4.14
C SER A 115 14.10 13.43 -4.08
N VAL A 116 14.57 13.90 -5.23
CA VAL A 116 15.32 15.15 -5.43
C VAL A 116 14.48 16.09 -6.28
N GLU A 117 14.19 17.26 -5.74
CA GLU A 117 13.39 18.30 -6.40
C GLU A 117 14.27 19.55 -6.65
N PHE A 118 14.33 20.05 -7.89
CA PHE A 118 15.20 21.17 -8.27
C PHE A 118 14.61 22.05 -9.37
N SER A 119 15.04 23.31 -9.40
CA SER A 119 14.68 24.31 -10.41
C SER A 119 15.63 24.24 -11.61
N ASP A 120 15.18 24.70 -12.78
CA ASP A 120 16.02 24.78 -13.97
C ASP A 120 17.21 25.74 -13.79
N PHE A 121 18.27 25.51 -14.56
CA PHE A 121 19.40 26.43 -14.66
C PHE A 121 19.02 27.60 -15.59
N ASP A 122 19.71 28.71 -15.48
CA ASP A 122 19.54 29.80 -16.44
C ASP A 122 20.17 29.40 -17.80
N SER A 123 19.49 29.73 -18.89
CA SER A 123 19.95 29.47 -20.27
C SER A 123 20.67 30.67 -20.90
N LEU A 124 21.02 31.69 -20.09
CA LEU A 124 21.69 32.93 -20.53
C LEU A 124 22.94 32.69 -21.39
N TYR A 125 23.72 31.64 -21.11
CA TYR A 125 24.97 31.34 -21.81
C TYR A 125 24.86 30.21 -22.86
N GLY A 126 23.63 29.79 -23.16
CA GLY A 126 23.33 28.75 -24.14
C GLY A 126 22.10 27.92 -23.77
N PRO A 127 21.48 27.25 -24.74
CA PRO A 127 20.36 26.34 -24.46
C PRO A 127 20.83 25.18 -23.58
N LEU A 128 20.04 24.84 -22.58
CA LEU A 128 20.31 23.67 -21.76
C LEU A 128 20.03 22.40 -22.55
N LYS A 129 20.89 21.41 -22.39
CA LYS A 129 20.83 20.11 -23.06
C LYS A 129 20.44 18.99 -22.13
N ALA A 130 21.00 18.97 -20.93
CA ALA A 130 20.70 17.93 -19.95
C ALA A 130 20.92 18.41 -18.51
N TYR A 131 20.40 17.62 -17.58
CA TYR A 131 20.73 17.64 -16.17
C TYR A 131 21.33 16.31 -15.73
N ALA A 132 22.28 16.31 -14.81
CA ALA A 132 22.74 15.11 -14.13
C ALA A 132 22.55 15.26 -12.61
N VAL A 133 21.83 14.32 -12.01
CA VAL A 133 21.66 14.24 -10.56
C VAL A 133 22.82 13.45 -9.97
N MET A 134 23.54 14.09 -9.06
CA MET A 134 24.71 13.54 -8.38
C MET A 134 24.39 13.32 -6.90
N ILE A 135 24.80 12.17 -6.38
CA ILE A 135 24.65 11.81 -4.98
C ILE A 135 26.03 11.75 -4.34
N THR A 136 26.17 12.37 -3.16
CA THR A 136 27.41 12.35 -2.40
C THR A 136 27.21 12.08 -0.92
N THR A 137 28.16 11.39 -0.30
CA THR A 137 28.30 11.26 1.16
C THR A 137 29.42 12.12 1.73
N GLY A 138 30.14 12.86 0.87
CA GLY A 138 31.27 13.72 1.25
C GLY A 138 30.85 15.13 1.69
N GLN A 139 31.83 15.89 2.19
CA GLN A 139 31.63 17.27 2.68
C GLN A 139 31.60 18.35 1.58
N GLY A 140 31.67 17.98 0.29
CA GLY A 140 31.42 18.90 -0.83
C GLY A 140 32.58 19.81 -1.26
N TYR A 141 33.80 19.61 -0.75
CA TYR A 141 34.98 20.45 -1.10
C TYR A 141 35.73 20.01 -2.36
N GLU A 142 35.39 18.87 -2.96
CA GLU A 142 36.05 18.36 -4.17
C GLU A 142 35.35 18.84 -5.44
N SER A 143 36.13 19.05 -6.50
CA SER A 143 35.58 19.39 -7.83
C SER A 143 34.60 18.32 -8.30
N LEU A 144 33.31 18.67 -8.40
CA LEU A 144 32.26 17.77 -8.88
C LEU A 144 32.44 17.40 -10.36
N LYS A 145 33.13 18.25 -11.12
CA LYS A 145 33.37 18.07 -12.55
C LYS A 145 34.16 16.80 -12.87
N SER A 146 35.23 16.53 -12.12
CA SER A 146 36.03 15.30 -12.28
C SER A 146 35.34 14.04 -11.75
N LYS A 147 34.18 14.19 -11.09
CA LYS A 147 33.37 13.09 -10.55
C LYS A 147 32.20 12.73 -11.43
N LEU A 148 32.00 13.42 -12.56
CA LEU A 148 30.90 13.13 -13.49
C LEU A 148 31.00 11.72 -14.09
N ASN A 149 32.21 11.19 -14.29
CA ASN A 149 32.41 9.82 -14.79
C ASN A 149 32.21 8.71 -13.73
N ASN A 150 32.01 9.08 -12.46
CA ASN A 150 31.84 8.10 -11.39
C ASN A 150 30.44 7.48 -11.39
N THR A 151 30.39 6.16 -11.25
CA THR A 151 29.14 5.40 -11.28
C THR A 151 28.72 4.91 -9.89
N TYR A 152 27.46 4.49 -9.77
CA TYR A 152 26.95 3.81 -8.56
C TYR A 152 27.78 2.56 -8.20
N LYS A 153 28.31 1.84 -9.20
CA LYS A 153 29.18 0.67 -8.97
C LYS A 153 30.51 1.07 -8.32
N ASP A 154 31.08 2.22 -8.70
CA ASP A 154 32.30 2.73 -8.08
C ASP A 154 32.05 3.15 -6.63
N PHE A 155 30.89 3.78 -6.37
CA PHE A 155 30.45 4.11 -5.02
C PHE A 155 30.27 2.85 -4.15
N LYS A 156 29.59 1.81 -4.67
CA LYS A 156 29.42 0.53 -3.94
C LYS A 156 30.74 -0.17 -3.64
N LYS A 157 31.74 -0.01 -4.52
CA LYS A 157 33.11 -0.49 -4.30
C LYS A 157 33.96 0.45 -3.42
N LYS A 158 33.35 1.51 -2.86
CA LYS A 158 34.01 2.54 -2.03
C LYS A 158 35.17 3.26 -2.72
N LYS A 159 35.18 3.30 -4.05
CA LYS A 159 36.21 4.02 -4.83
C LYS A 159 35.96 5.53 -4.89
N THR A 160 34.72 5.94 -4.69
CA THR A 160 34.28 7.33 -4.70
C THR A 160 33.19 7.53 -3.66
N THR A 161 33.06 8.75 -3.15
CA THR A 161 31.97 9.21 -2.29
C THR A 161 30.89 9.95 -3.06
N THR A 162 31.13 10.27 -4.34
CA THR A 162 30.24 11.02 -5.22
C THR A 162 30.07 10.30 -6.56
N TYR A 163 28.85 10.16 -7.03
CA TYR A 163 28.54 9.53 -8.32
C TYR A 163 27.30 10.15 -8.97
N VAL A 164 27.18 10.02 -10.28
CA VAL A 164 25.96 10.37 -11.03
C VAL A 164 24.99 9.20 -10.94
N THR A 165 23.74 9.50 -10.56
CA THR A 165 22.68 8.49 -10.40
C THR A 165 21.67 8.51 -11.54
N TYR A 166 21.43 9.67 -12.13
CA TYR A 166 20.44 9.85 -13.18
C TYR A 166 20.82 11.03 -14.09
N VAL A 167 20.52 10.91 -15.38
CA VAL A 167 20.69 11.98 -16.37
C VAL A 167 19.32 12.26 -16.98
N ILE A 168 18.99 13.52 -17.24
CA ILE A 168 17.72 13.94 -17.82
C ILE A 168 18.06 14.76 -19.06
N GLU A 169 17.66 14.30 -20.24
CA GLU A 169 17.71 15.12 -21.45
C GLU A 169 16.56 16.14 -21.42
N THR A 170 16.85 17.39 -21.75
CA THR A 170 15.85 18.49 -21.72
C THR A 170 14.67 18.26 -22.68
N GLU A 171 14.88 17.56 -23.81
CA GLU A 171 13.81 17.15 -24.74
C GLU A 171 12.83 16.13 -24.11
N GLN A 172 13.25 15.39 -23.07
CA GLN A 172 12.41 14.45 -22.31
C GLN A 172 11.78 15.10 -21.07
N ALA A 173 12.28 16.26 -20.65
CA ALA A 173 11.81 16.99 -19.47
C ALA A 173 10.38 17.53 -19.64
N GLU A 174 9.91 17.75 -20.88
CA GLU A 174 8.53 18.19 -21.17
C GLU A 174 7.44 17.12 -20.88
N SER A 175 7.81 15.94 -20.37
CA SER A 175 6.87 14.89 -20.01
C SER A 175 6.21 15.13 -18.63
N PRO A 176 4.87 15.00 -18.49
CA PRO A 176 4.14 15.35 -17.27
C PRO A 176 4.46 14.48 -16.03
N SER A 177 5.29 13.44 -16.18
CA SER A 177 5.74 12.56 -15.08
C SER A 177 6.98 13.06 -14.33
N LEU A 178 7.69 14.06 -14.87
CA LEU A 178 8.95 14.61 -14.30
C LEU A 178 8.77 15.99 -13.65
N HIS A 179 7.61 16.64 -13.84
CA HIS A 179 7.31 17.95 -13.26
C HIS A 179 6.45 17.86 -12.00
N SER A 180 6.82 18.64 -10.98
CA SER A 180 5.95 18.94 -9.86
C SER A 180 4.82 19.88 -10.28
N GLN A 181 3.73 19.96 -9.50
CA GLN A 181 2.63 20.90 -9.74
C GLN A 181 3.07 22.37 -9.79
N ASN A 182 4.30 22.68 -9.32
CA ASN A 182 4.91 24.01 -9.32
C ASN A 182 5.98 24.19 -10.41
N GLY A 183 6.11 23.27 -11.37
CA GLY A 183 7.06 23.37 -12.49
C GLY A 183 8.51 23.01 -12.14
N LYS A 184 8.78 22.39 -10.98
CA LYS A 184 10.13 21.90 -10.61
C LYS A 184 10.37 20.49 -11.13
N ASN A 185 11.63 20.15 -11.44
CA ASN A 185 12.03 18.81 -11.85
C ASN A 185 12.11 17.88 -10.63
N ILE A 186 11.54 16.66 -10.71
CA ILE A 186 11.60 15.65 -9.65
C ILE A 186 12.26 14.36 -10.15
N VAL A 187 13.32 13.93 -9.46
CA VAL A 187 13.99 12.64 -9.69
C VAL A 187 13.88 11.75 -8.47
N ASN A 188 13.38 10.53 -8.66
CA ASN A 188 13.35 9.51 -7.61
C ASN A 188 14.60 8.65 -7.66
N VAL A 189 15.44 8.75 -6.63
CA VAL A 189 16.70 8.03 -6.49
C VAL A 189 16.49 6.71 -5.76
N GLY A 190 17.12 5.63 -6.22
CA GLY A 190 17.05 4.29 -5.62
C GLY A 190 16.07 3.32 -6.29
N LYS A 191 15.60 3.60 -7.52
CA LYS A 191 14.60 2.77 -8.23
C LYS A 191 15.17 1.60 -9.05
N GLY A 192 16.48 1.55 -9.27
CA GLY A 192 17.18 0.48 -9.99
C GLY A 192 17.18 0.59 -11.52
N ASN A 193 16.68 1.69 -12.10
CA ASN A 193 16.75 1.93 -13.54
C ASN A 193 18.16 2.41 -13.97
N THR A 194 18.50 2.18 -15.24
CA THR A 194 19.79 2.59 -15.83
C THR A 194 19.57 3.54 -16.99
N MET A 195 20.42 4.56 -17.10
CA MET A 195 20.47 5.46 -18.26
C MET A 195 21.92 5.76 -18.61
N TYR A 196 22.26 5.60 -19.89
CA TYR A 196 23.65 5.52 -20.36
C TYR A 196 24.46 4.51 -19.50
N GLY A 197 25.63 4.91 -19.00
CA GLY A 197 26.46 4.12 -18.08
C GLY A 197 26.09 4.25 -16.59
N TYR A 198 25.05 5.02 -16.24
CA TYR A 198 24.67 5.28 -14.86
C TYR A 198 23.52 4.39 -14.39
N GLU A 199 23.62 3.95 -13.14
CA GLU A 199 22.64 3.11 -12.46
C GLU A 199 22.05 3.87 -11.27
N ASN A 200 20.72 3.98 -11.24
CA ASN A 200 19.97 4.57 -10.15
C ASN A 200 19.74 3.54 -9.03
N GLY A 201 20.82 2.95 -8.53
CA GLY A 201 20.79 1.82 -7.61
C GLY A 201 20.30 2.19 -6.19
N PRO A 202 19.87 1.20 -5.39
CA PRO A 202 19.31 1.41 -4.06
C PRO A 202 20.35 2.01 -3.10
N LEU A 203 19.95 3.03 -2.36
CA LEU A 203 20.81 3.69 -1.38
C LEU A 203 21.07 2.79 -0.16
N ILE A 204 22.22 2.99 0.47
CA ILE A 204 22.63 2.25 1.67
C ILE A 204 21.97 2.89 2.91
N PRO A 205 21.21 2.14 3.72
CA PRO A 205 20.59 2.60 4.96
C PRO A 205 21.60 3.18 5.95
N LEU A 206 21.15 4.06 6.86
CA LEU A 206 21.96 4.77 7.85
C LEU A 206 23.11 5.65 7.32
N LEU A 207 23.30 5.75 6.00
CA LEU A 207 24.24 6.73 5.45
C LEU A 207 23.54 8.07 5.27
N SER A 208 24.34 9.13 5.45
CA SER A 208 23.95 10.51 5.21
C SER A 208 24.33 10.90 3.79
N TYR A 209 23.35 11.36 3.02
CA TYR A 209 23.52 11.74 1.62
C TYR A 209 23.18 13.20 1.39
N ARG A 210 23.84 13.79 0.40
CA ARG A 210 23.48 15.06 -0.21
C ARG A 210 23.23 14.85 -1.69
N ALA A 211 22.35 15.65 -2.27
CA ALA A 211 22.13 15.69 -3.71
C ALA A 211 22.66 17.00 -4.28
N CYS A 212 23.30 16.94 -5.44
CA CYS A 212 23.71 18.11 -6.22
C CYS A 212 23.29 17.85 -7.67
N VAL A 213 22.95 18.91 -8.40
CA VAL A 213 22.54 18.83 -9.80
C VAL A 213 23.55 19.54 -10.66
N ALA A 214 23.95 18.91 -11.75
CA ALA A 214 24.78 19.49 -12.81
C ALA A 214 23.89 19.85 -14.01
N GLY A 215 23.98 21.09 -14.49
CA GLY A 215 23.29 21.56 -15.69
C GLY A 215 24.26 21.75 -16.84
N PHE A 216 23.87 21.36 -18.06
CA PHE A 216 24.75 21.31 -19.22
C PHE A 216 24.20 22.17 -20.36
N THR A 217 25.02 23.07 -20.91
CA THR A 217 24.75 23.73 -22.20
C THR A 217 25.32 22.91 -23.36
N ASN A 218 26.35 22.10 -23.08
CA ASN A 218 26.88 21.07 -23.97
C ASN A 218 27.33 19.86 -23.15
N ILE A 219 27.01 18.65 -23.59
CA ILE A 219 27.30 17.41 -22.88
C ILE A 219 27.98 16.41 -23.82
N THR A 220 29.12 15.88 -23.40
CA THR A 220 29.93 14.93 -24.15
C THR A 220 30.01 13.62 -23.36
N PHE A 221 29.89 12.49 -24.06
CA PHE A 221 29.98 11.16 -23.45
C PHE A 221 31.17 10.39 -24.01
N MET A 222 31.93 9.74 -23.13
CA MET A 222 32.97 8.78 -23.47
C MET A 222 32.66 7.45 -22.78
N ALA A 223 32.58 6.36 -23.55
CA ALA A 223 32.20 5.04 -23.03
C ALA A 223 30.88 5.05 -22.20
N ASN A 224 29.88 5.82 -22.66
CA ASN A 224 28.57 6.00 -22.02
C ASN A 224 28.57 6.70 -20.64
N VAL A 225 29.68 7.31 -20.23
CA VAL A 225 29.72 8.21 -19.07
C VAL A 225 30.07 9.62 -19.52
N ILE A 226 29.61 10.62 -18.77
CA ILE A 226 29.85 12.03 -19.04
C ILE A 226 31.34 12.32 -18.90
N GLU A 227 31.91 12.84 -19.99
CA GLU A 227 33.27 13.37 -20.00
C GLU A 227 33.21 14.83 -19.54
N GLY A 228 33.57 15.05 -18.28
CA GLY A 228 33.41 16.35 -17.63
C GLY A 228 34.19 17.45 -18.33
N GLU A 229 35.45 17.20 -18.70
CA GLU A 229 36.33 18.23 -19.27
C GLU A 229 35.85 18.76 -20.62
N ASP A 230 35.31 17.87 -21.47
CA ASP A 230 34.75 18.21 -22.78
C ASP A 230 33.27 18.66 -22.72
N SER A 231 32.69 18.72 -21.52
CA SER A 231 31.33 19.19 -21.28
C SER A 231 31.33 20.61 -20.71
N TYR A 232 30.29 21.37 -21.06
CA TYR A 232 30.06 22.72 -20.53
C TYR A 232 29.02 22.63 -19.43
N VAL A 233 29.47 22.78 -18.19
CA VAL A 233 28.73 22.32 -17.01
C VAL A 233 28.92 23.25 -15.82
N SER A 234 27.81 23.52 -15.14
CA SER A 234 27.80 24.15 -13.82
C SER A 234 27.02 23.31 -12.83
N PHE A 235 27.29 23.52 -11.55
CA PHE A 235 26.71 22.75 -10.46
C PHE A 235 25.90 23.66 -9.54
N SER A 236 24.77 23.14 -9.08
CA SER A 236 24.04 23.69 -7.95
C SER A 236 24.79 23.42 -6.63
N PRO A 237 24.55 24.23 -5.59
CA PRO A 237 24.93 23.86 -4.24
C PRO A 237 24.35 22.49 -3.88
N CYS A 238 25.10 21.68 -3.13
CA CYS A 238 24.57 20.42 -2.65
C CYS A 238 23.54 20.65 -1.54
N SER A 239 22.52 19.80 -1.47
CA SER A 239 21.50 19.83 -0.45
C SER A 239 22.07 19.70 0.96
N GLU A 240 21.25 20.03 1.96
CA GLU A 240 21.50 19.61 3.33
C GLU A 240 21.58 18.08 3.44
N PRO A 241 22.37 17.55 4.39
CA PRO A 241 22.58 16.13 4.53
C PRO A 241 21.31 15.44 5.07
N VAL A 242 20.92 14.36 4.41
CA VAL A 242 19.74 13.56 4.77
C VAL A 242 20.19 12.17 5.20
N LEU A 243 19.88 11.82 6.45
CA LEU A 243 20.17 10.51 7.02
C LEU A 243 19.06 9.52 6.67
N LEU A 244 19.39 8.42 5.97
CA LEU A 244 18.41 7.39 5.67
C LEU A 244 18.05 6.56 6.91
N PRO A 245 16.77 6.17 7.07
CA PRO A 245 16.35 5.33 8.18
C PRO A 245 16.94 3.92 8.07
N GLN A 246 16.99 3.21 9.19
CA GLN A 246 17.45 1.83 9.28
C GLN A 246 16.63 0.90 8.39
N ASP A 247 17.29 -0.11 7.80
CA ASP A 247 16.60 -1.21 7.12
C ASP A 247 15.68 -1.96 8.11
N PRO A 248 14.36 -1.98 7.89
CA PRO A 248 13.42 -2.72 8.72
C PRO A 248 13.78 -4.21 8.87
N GLY A 249 14.41 -4.82 7.86
CA GLY A 249 14.85 -6.21 7.89
C GLY A 249 15.97 -6.49 8.90
N VAL A 250 16.89 -5.53 9.11
CA VAL A 250 17.97 -5.66 10.11
C VAL A 250 17.41 -5.54 11.53
N ILE A 251 16.44 -4.63 11.74
CA ILE A 251 15.74 -4.50 13.03
C ILE A 251 15.05 -5.82 13.38
N ALA A 252 14.33 -6.41 12.41
CA ALA A 252 13.71 -7.71 12.57
C ALA A 252 14.75 -8.80 12.88
N GLY A 253 15.88 -8.83 12.16
CA GLY A 253 16.94 -9.82 12.37
C GLY A 253 17.61 -9.76 13.75
N VAL A 254 17.90 -8.56 14.27
CA VAL A 254 18.49 -8.39 15.62
C VAL A 254 17.48 -8.80 16.70
N VAL A 255 16.22 -8.39 16.55
CA VAL A 255 15.15 -8.79 17.48
C VAL A 255 14.98 -10.31 17.47
N ILE A 256 14.96 -10.94 16.29
CA ILE A 256 14.89 -12.39 16.14
C ILE A 256 16.12 -13.08 16.75
N GLY A 257 17.34 -12.56 16.52
CA GLY A 257 18.58 -13.12 17.07
C GLY A 257 18.65 -13.06 18.60
N CYS A 258 18.27 -11.93 19.20
CA CYS A 258 18.17 -11.78 20.64
C CYS A 258 17.09 -12.69 21.24
N LEU A 259 15.93 -12.80 20.58
CA LEU A 259 14.87 -13.72 20.99
C LEU A 259 15.30 -15.18 20.90
N LEU A 260 16.06 -15.58 19.89
CA LEU A 260 16.59 -16.94 19.74
C LEU A 260 17.65 -17.28 20.80
N ALA A 261 18.51 -16.33 21.19
CA ALA A 261 19.47 -16.51 22.28
C ALA A 261 18.75 -16.69 23.63
N ILE A 262 17.72 -15.88 23.89
CA ILE A 262 16.86 -16.03 25.06
C ILE A 262 16.13 -17.38 25.01
N PHE A 263 15.61 -17.78 23.85
CA PHE A 263 14.98 -19.09 23.65
C PHE A 263 15.95 -20.24 23.88
N ALA A 264 17.23 -20.12 23.52
CA ALA A 264 18.22 -21.17 23.79
C ALA A 264 18.49 -21.33 25.30
N VAL A 265 18.59 -20.23 26.04
CA VAL A 265 18.73 -20.25 27.51
C VAL A 265 17.47 -20.84 28.17
N VAL A 266 16.29 -20.44 27.70
CA VAL A 266 15.00 -20.95 28.17
C VAL A 266 14.78 -22.41 27.75
N ALA A 267 15.29 -22.85 26.60
CA ALA A 267 15.22 -24.23 26.14
C ALA A 267 16.17 -25.13 26.91
N ILE A 268 17.36 -24.67 27.28
CA ILE A 268 18.30 -25.41 28.14
C ILE A 268 17.74 -25.53 29.56
N GLY A 269 17.24 -24.43 30.14
CA GLY A 269 16.54 -24.45 31.44
C GLY A 269 15.25 -25.28 31.39
N GLY A 270 14.51 -25.16 30.30
CA GLY A 270 13.28 -25.89 30.01
C GLY A 270 13.50 -27.37 29.77
N PHE A 271 14.61 -27.79 29.16
CA PHE A 271 14.97 -29.19 28.95
C PHE A 271 15.32 -29.89 30.27
N ILE A 272 16.00 -29.19 31.19
CA ILE A 272 16.26 -29.68 32.55
C ILE A 272 14.95 -29.83 33.34
N PHE A 273 14.03 -28.86 33.20
CA PHE A 273 12.70 -28.91 33.80
C PHE A 273 11.79 -29.99 33.17
N TRP A 274 11.84 -30.15 31.85
CA TRP A 274 11.09 -31.13 31.06
C TRP A 274 11.53 -32.57 31.36
N ARG A 275 12.83 -32.80 31.61
CA ARG A 275 13.32 -34.11 32.05
C ARG A 275 12.79 -34.53 33.42
N ARG A 276 12.45 -33.57 34.30
CA ARG A 276 11.79 -33.83 35.59
C ARG A 276 10.27 -34.01 35.50
N ARG A 277 9.61 -33.44 34.47
CA ARG A 277 8.14 -33.46 34.33
C ARG A 277 7.59 -34.52 33.38
N ARG A 278 8.42 -35.30 32.68
CA ARG A 278 7.95 -36.31 31.70
C ARG A 278 7.36 -37.60 32.31
N LYS A 279 6.77 -37.52 33.51
CA LYS A 279 6.02 -38.63 34.12
C LYS A 279 4.50 -38.42 34.17
N ASP A 280 3.96 -37.28 33.73
CA ASP A 280 2.49 -37.14 33.69
C ASP A 280 1.94 -36.31 32.51
N LYS A 281 1.02 -36.97 31.81
CA LYS A 281 -0.13 -36.51 31.01
C LYS A 281 0.05 -35.69 29.72
N ARG A 282 -0.32 -36.43 28.66
CA ARG A 282 -1.01 -36.07 27.41
C ARG A 282 -2.21 -35.15 27.67
N ASN A 283 -2.27 -34.00 26.99
CA ASN A 283 -3.51 -33.31 26.55
C ASN A 283 -3.15 -32.15 25.60
N THR A 284 -3.79 -32.13 24.44
CA THR A 284 -3.65 -31.11 23.39
C THR A 284 -4.67 -30.02 23.65
N GLU A 285 -4.34 -29.04 24.48
CA GLU A 285 -5.12 -27.81 24.60
C GLU A 285 -4.45 -26.67 23.86
N VAL A 286 -5.23 -26.03 23.00
CA VAL A 286 -4.88 -24.76 22.37
C VAL A 286 -4.92 -23.70 23.47
N SER A 287 -3.74 -23.22 23.87
CA SER A 287 -3.57 -22.15 24.84
C SER A 287 -3.18 -20.88 24.10
N PHE A 288 -4.10 -19.91 24.08
CA PHE A 288 -3.83 -18.56 23.62
C PHE A 288 -3.56 -17.66 24.83
N SER A 289 -2.74 -16.62 24.62
CA SER A 289 -2.42 -15.57 25.59
C SER A 289 -3.70 -14.93 26.18
N PRO A 290 -3.66 -14.36 27.41
CA PRO A 290 -4.85 -13.81 28.05
C PRO A 290 -5.58 -12.81 27.15
N ILE A 291 -6.90 -13.03 27.01
CA ILE A 291 -7.81 -12.23 26.19
C ILE A 291 -7.73 -10.78 26.65
N LYS A 292 -7.43 -9.84 25.74
CA LYS A 292 -7.63 -8.42 26.01
C LYS A 292 -9.15 -8.17 25.97
N SER A 293 -9.74 -7.91 27.13
CA SER A 293 -11.19 -7.74 27.32
C SER A 293 -11.52 -6.29 27.65
N LYS A 294 -12.61 -5.77 27.06
CA LYS A 294 -13.24 -4.49 27.42
C LYS A 294 -14.70 -4.76 27.81
N MET A 295 -14.91 -5.63 28.80
CA MET A 295 -16.24 -6.05 29.24
C MET A 295 -17.06 -4.90 29.83
N ILE A 296 -18.30 -4.75 29.35
CA ILE A 296 -19.26 -3.71 29.71
C ILE A 296 -20.56 -4.37 30.17
N LYS A 297 -21.14 -3.91 31.28
CA LYS A 297 -22.48 -4.36 31.68
C LYS A 297 -23.54 -3.83 30.73
N VAL A 298 -24.55 -4.63 30.41
CA VAL A 298 -25.66 -4.26 29.51
C VAL A 298 -26.31 -2.92 29.91
N GLU A 299 -26.50 -2.69 31.21
CA GLU A 299 -27.07 -1.43 31.74
C GLU A 299 -26.26 -0.17 31.41
N ASN A 300 -24.94 -0.32 31.23
CA ASN A 300 -24.01 0.77 30.95
C ASN A 300 -23.66 0.88 29.46
N PHE A 301 -24.12 -0.06 28.63
CA PHE A 301 -23.74 -0.13 27.23
C PHE A 301 -24.23 1.09 26.44
N GLU A 302 -25.40 1.63 26.76
CA GLU A 302 -25.93 2.83 26.08
C GLU A 302 -25.02 4.06 26.28
N SER A 303 -24.54 4.25 27.51
CA SER A 303 -23.61 5.33 27.84
C SER A 303 -22.24 5.12 27.17
N TYR A 304 -21.76 3.88 27.15
CA TYR A 304 -20.55 3.51 26.42
C TYR A 304 -20.71 3.79 24.92
N PHE A 305 -21.79 3.33 24.30
CA PHE A 305 -22.05 3.49 22.87
C PHE A 305 -22.07 4.97 22.46
N LYS A 306 -22.79 5.82 23.20
CA LYS A 306 -22.83 7.27 22.98
C LYS A 306 -21.44 7.91 23.09
N LYS A 307 -20.62 7.46 24.05
CA LYS A 307 -19.24 7.93 24.20
C LYS A 307 -18.36 7.52 23.02
N GLN A 308 -18.45 6.27 22.57
CA GLN A 308 -17.64 5.75 21.47
C GLN A 308 -18.02 6.36 20.10
N GLN A 309 -19.31 6.68 19.92
CA GLN A 309 -19.86 7.30 18.72
C GLN A 309 -19.52 8.80 18.60
N ALA A 310 -19.18 9.46 19.71
CA ALA A 310 -18.82 10.88 19.71
C ALA A 310 -17.62 11.18 18.79
N ASP A 311 -17.52 12.45 18.36
CA ASP A 311 -16.43 12.94 17.49
C ASP A 311 -16.23 12.07 16.23
N SER A 312 -17.33 11.72 15.56
CA SER A 312 -17.34 10.89 14.35
C SER A 312 -16.81 9.47 14.58
N ASN A 313 -17.36 8.74 15.57
CA ASN A 313 -16.96 7.38 15.94
C ASN A 313 -15.50 7.25 16.43
N CYS A 314 -14.88 8.32 16.95
CA CYS A 314 -13.46 8.34 17.30
C CYS A 314 -13.07 7.21 18.26
N GLY A 315 -13.94 6.89 19.23
CA GLY A 315 -13.65 5.83 20.18
C GLY A 315 -13.73 4.43 19.54
N PHE A 316 -14.71 4.18 18.67
CA PHE A 316 -14.77 2.93 17.91
C PHE A 316 -13.57 2.78 16.97
N ALA A 317 -13.13 3.86 16.33
CA ALA A 317 -11.93 3.88 15.51
C ALA A 317 -10.67 3.52 16.31
N GLU A 318 -10.51 4.06 17.53
CA GLU A 318 -9.40 3.74 18.42
C GLU A 318 -9.40 2.25 18.82
N GLU A 319 -10.54 1.72 19.26
CA GLU A 319 -10.68 0.31 19.59
C GLU A 319 -10.39 -0.61 18.39
N TYR A 320 -10.88 -0.24 17.22
CA TYR A 320 -10.66 -0.99 15.99
C TYR A 320 -9.20 -0.96 15.53
N GLU A 321 -8.50 0.17 15.73
CA GLU A 321 -7.08 0.32 15.43
C GLU A 321 -6.23 -0.61 16.30
N GLU A 322 -6.52 -0.71 17.61
CA GLU A 322 -5.84 -1.63 18.51
C GLU A 322 -5.95 -3.10 18.04
N LEU A 323 -7.11 -3.47 17.50
CA LEU A 323 -7.37 -4.82 17.00
C LEU A 323 -6.51 -5.18 15.77
N LYS A 324 -5.89 -4.23 15.07
CA LYS A 324 -5.08 -4.53 13.87
C LYS A 324 -3.88 -5.43 14.16
N SER A 325 -3.33 -5.38 15.38
CA SER A 325 -2.24 -6.24 15.82
C SER A 325 -2.68 -7.64 16.30
N ALA A 326 -3.98 -7.89 16.47
CA ALA A 326 -4.47 -9.15 17.01
C ALA A 326 -4.23 -10.30 16.02
N GLY A 327 -3.61 -11.39 16.50
CA GLY A 327 -3.38 -12.61 15.73
C GLY A 327 -2.33 -12.54 14.62
N VAL A 328 -1.80 -11.36 14.26
CA VAL A 328 -0.94 -11.18 13.08
C VAL A 328 0.33 -12.02 13.07
N HIS A 329 0.84 -12.39 14.25
CA HIS A 329 2.05 -13.20 14.42
C HIS A 329 1.80 -14.71 14.36
N GLN A 330 0.55 -15.15 14.21
CA GLN A 330 0.26 -16.57 14.15
C GLN A 330 0.77 -17.20 12.84
N PRO A 331 1.41 -18.38 12.92
CA PRO A 331 1.91 -19.10 11.75
C PRO A 331 0.82 -19.43 10.74
N LYS A 332 1.18 -19.43 9.45
CA LYS A 332 0.33 -19.71 8.28
C LYS A 332 1.04 -20.65 7.29
N PHE A 333 1.96 -21.48 7.78
CA PHE A 333 2.87 -22.26 6.97
C PHE A 333 2.15 -23.15 5.97
N ALA A 334 1.08 -23.84 6.38
CA ALA A 334 0.32 -24.71 5.46
C ALA A 334 -0.30 -23.91 4.30
N ALA A 335 -0.78 -22.69 4.57
CA ALA A 335 -1.39 -21.83 3.56
C ALA A 335 -0.37 -21.21 2.59
N GLU A 336 0.88 -21.10 3.01
CA GLU A 336 1.97 -20.49 2.24
C GLU A 336 2.72 -21.49 1.35
N LEU A 337 2.49 -22.80 1.55
CA LEU A 337 3.03 -23.88 0.72
C LEU A 337 2.68 -23.68 -0.76
N PRO A 338 3.63 -23.86 -1.70
CA PRO A 338 3.39 -23.65 -3.13
C PRO A 338 2.16 -24.38 -3.67
N GLU A 339 1.93 -25.63 -3.27
CA GLU A 339 0.78 -26.44 -3.68
C GLU A 339 -0.57 -25.90 -3.20
N ASN A 340 -0.59 -25.14 -2.09
CA ASN A 340 -1.81 -24.62 -1.47
C ASN A 340 -2.14 -23.18 -1.89
N ARG A 341 -1.19 -22.45 -2.50
CA ARG A 341 -1.41 -21.05 -2.91
C ARG A 341 -2.59 -20.89 -3.86
N GLY A 342 -2.74 -21.81 -4.82
CA GLY A 342 -3.86 -21.84 -5.76
C GLY A 342 -5.22 -22.18 -5.14
N LYS A 343 -5.25 -22.60 -3.86
CA LYS A 343 -6.47 -22.86 -3.11
C LYS A 343 -6.94 -21.64 -2.29
N ASN A 344 -6.21 -20.52 -2.33
CA ASN A 344 -6.55 -19.29 -1.62
C ASN A 344 -7.18 -18.27 -2.57
N ARG A 345 -8.41 -17.81 -2.27
CA ARG A 345 -9.07 -16.77 -3.08
C ARG A 345 -8.33 -15.43 -2.99
N TYR A 346 -7.72 -15.15 -1.84
CA TYR A 346 -6.95 -13.94 -1.59
C TYR A 346 -5.61 -14.27 -0.92
N ASN A 347 -4.52 -13.78 -1.50
CA ASN A 347 -3.16 -14.04 -1.00
C ASN A 347 -2.87 -13.45 0.39
N ASN A 348 -3.67 -12.46 0.82
CA ASN A 348 -3.56 -11.81 2.12
C ASN A 348 -4.56 -12.34 3.17
N VAL A 349 -5.39 -13.33 2.84
CA VAL A 349 -6.35 -13.95 3.77
C VAL A 349 -6.05 -15.44 3.88
N LEU A 350 -5.13 -15.77 4.78
CA LEU A 350 -4.59 -17.11 4.95
C LEU A 350 -4.94 -17.67 6.34
N PRO A 351 -5.41 -18.92 6.45
CA PRO A 351 -5.77 -19.51 7.73
C PRO A 351 -4.53 -19.73 8.61
N TYR A 352 -4.65 -19.43 9.91
CA TYR A 352 -3.59 -19.76 10.87
C TYR A 352 -3.49 -21.27 11.09
N ASP A 353 -2.27 -21.79 11.22
CA ASP A 353 -2.02 -23.23 11.37
C ASP A 353 -2.65 -23.81 12.64
N ILE A 354 -2.74 -23.02 13.71
CA ILE A 354 -3.22 -23.45 15.03
C ILE A 354 -4.71 -23.77 15.05
N SER A 355 -5.49 -23.15 14.17
CA SER A 355 -6.95 -23.23 14.13
C SER A 355 -7.47 -23.70 12.76
N ARG A 356 -6.60 -23.90 11.76
CA ARG A 356 -7.04 -24.32 10.42
C ARG A 356 -7.80 -25.64 10.47
N VAL A 357 -8.81 -25.75 9.61
CA VAL A 357 -9.46 -27.03 9.35
C VAL A 357 -8.52 -27.89 8.52
N LYS A 358 -8.43 -29.19 8.86
CA LYS A 358 -7.59 -30.16 8.16
C LYS A 358 -8.46 -31.24 7.53
N LEU A 359 -8.31 -31.48 6.25
CA LEU A 359 -9.00 -32.55 5.51
C LEU A 359 -8.27 -33.89 5.66
N SER A 360 -8.96 -35.01 5.45
CA SER A 360 -8.33 -36.33 5.37
C SER A 360 -7.68 -36.53 4.00
N ASN A 361 -6.54 -37.24 3.96
CA ASN A 361 -5.73 -37.45 2.75
C ASN A 361 -6.21 -38.64 1.89
N GLU A 362 -7.38 -39.23 2.17
CA GLU A 362 -7.68 -40.60 1.70
C GLU A 362 -8.11 -40.71 0.22
N SER A 363 -8.54 -39.64 -0.45
CA SER A 363 -9.13 -39.78 -1.80
C SER A 363 -8.58 -38.89 -2.93
N SER A 364 -7.95 -37.75 -2.65
CA SER A 364 -7.72 -36.73 -3.69
C SER A 364 -6.25 -36.41 -4.02
N GLY A 365 -5.27 -36.85 -3.22
CA GLY A 365 -3.87 -36.44 -3.41
C GLY A 365 -3.64 -34.92 -3.27
N THR A 366 -4.66 -34.15 -2.88
CA THR A 366 -4.64 -32.66 -2.82
C THR A 366 -4.18 -32.10 -1.46
N GLY A 367 -3.67 -32.96 -0.56
CA GLY A 367 -3.19 -32.60 0.78
C GLY A 367 -4.31 -32.30 1.79
N ASP A 368 -3.94 -31.97 3.03
CA ASP A 368 -4.89 -31.75 4.15
C ASP A 368 -5.49 -30.33 4.18
N TYR A 369 -5.26 -29.53 3.14
CA TYR A 369 -5.44 -28.08 3.19
C TYR A 369 -6.75 -27.61 2.57
N ILE A 370 -7.48 -26.80 3.34
CA ILE A 370 -8.57 -25.93 2.92
C ILE A 370 -8.44 -24.57 3.63
N ASN A 371 -8.82 -23.48 2.95
CA ASN A 371 -8.81 -22.14 3.54
C ASN A 371 -10.03 -21.94 4.46
N ALA A 372 -9.93 -22.50 5.67
CA ALA A 372 -10.94 -22.39 6.72
C ALA A 372 -10.29 -22.52 8.11
N ASN A 373 -10.89 -21.89 9.12
CA ASN A 373 -10.48 -21.99 10.53
C ASN A 373 -11.67 -22.33 11.43
N TYR A 374 -11.43 -23.15 12.45
CA TYR A 374 -12.34 -23.27 13.57
C TYR A 374 -12.40 -21.94 14.33
N MET A 375 -13.61 -21.48 14.61
CA MET A 375 -13.84 -20.27 15.38
C MET A 375 -14.59 -20.61 16.67
N PRO A 376 -14.24 -19.97 17.79
CA PRO A 376 -14.95 -20.11 19.03
C PRO A 376 -16.34 -19.48 18.92
N GLY A 377 -17.32 -20.14 19.53
CA GLY A 377 -18.60 -19.55 19.90
C GLY A 377 -18.57 -19.11 21.36
N TYR A 378 -19.74 -18.92 21.97
CA TYR A 378 -19.83 -18.60 23.39
C TYR A 378 -19.50 -19.82 24.27
N ASN A 379 -20.12 -20.98 24.01
CA ASN A 379 -19.96 -22.19 24.84
C ASN A 379 -18.95 -23.23 24.30
N SER A 380 -18.44 -23.08 23.07
CA SER A 380 -17.57 -24.07 22.44
C SER A 380 -16.43 -23.42 21.66
N LYS A 381 -15.21 -23.96 21.82
CA LYS A 381 -14.01 -23.51 21.09
C LYS A 381 -14.07 -23.81 19.58
N LYS A 382 -15.03 -24.63 19.13
CA LYS A 382 -15.21 -25.04 17.73
C LYS A 382 -16.66 -24.93 17.28
N ALA A 383 -17.41 -23.97 17.81
CA ALA A 383 -18.82 -23.78 17.46
C ALA A 383 -19.02 -23.44 15.96
N PHE A 384 -18.01 -22.85 15.32
CA PHE A 384 -18.08 -22.41 13.94
C PHE A 384 -16.85 -22.84 13.14
N ILE A 385 -17.01 -22.88 11.82
CA ILE A 385 -15.92 -22.85 10.86
C ILE A 385 -16.07 -21.60 10.01
N ALA A 386 -15.08 -20.70 10.01
CA ALA A 386 -15.02 -19.57 9.10
C ALA A 386 -14.21 -19.96 7.86
N ALA A 387 -14.83 -19.93 6.69
CA ALA A 387 -14.22 -20.35 5.42
C ALA A 387 -14.32 -19.27 4.34
N GLN A 388 -13.40 -19.30 3.37
CA GLN A 388 -13.57 -18.54 2.13
C GLN A 388 -14.72 -19.10 1.29
N GLY A 389 -15.32 -18.28 0.43
CA GLY A 389 -16.20 -18.77 -0.63
C GLY A 389 -15.38 -19.65 -1.60
N PRO A 390 -15.77 -20.91 -1.86
CA PRO A 390 -14.96 -21.85 -2.62
C PRO A 390 -14.64 -21.33 -4.02
N LEU A 391 -13.47 -21.71 -4.52
CA LEU A 391 -12.98 -21.50 -5.89
C LEU A 391 -13.36 -22.70 -6.75
N PRO A 392 -13.31 -22.61 -8.09
CA PRO A 392 -13.62 -23.74 -8.96
C PRO A 392 -12.84 -25.02 -8.63
N ASN A 393 -11.56 -24.87 -8.28
CA ASN A 393 -10.64 -25.95 -7.91
C ASN A 393 -10.71 -26.37 -6.43
N THR A 394 -11.61 -25.79 -5.63
CA THR A 394 -11.77 -26.13 -4.20
C THR A 394 -13.21 -26.45 -3.82
N ILE A 395 -14.11 -26.65 -4.78
CA ILE A 395 -15.51 -27.01 -4.49
C ILE A 395 -15.56 -28.41 -3.86
N ASP A 396 -14.77 -29.36 -4.39
CA ASP A 396 -14.70 -30.71 -3.87
C ASP A 396 -14.13 -30.73 -2.44
N ASP A 397 -13.03 -30.01 -2.20
CA ASP A 397 -12.44 -29.81 -0.86
C ASP A 397 -13.49 -29.22 0.12
N PHE A 398 -14.37 -28.32 -0.35
CA PHE A 398 -15.41 -27.66 0.46
C PHE A 398 -16.51 -28.65 0.90
N TRP A 399 -16.99 -29.50 -0.01
CA TRP A 399 -17.95 -30.56 0.35
C TRP A 399 -17.32 -31.68 1.16
N GLN A 400 -16.06 -32.03 0.90
CA GLN A 400 -15.30 -32.93 1.75
C GLN A 400 -15.22 -32.39 3.19
N MET A 401 -14.95 -31.10 3.37
CA MET A 401 -14.98 -30.46 4.69
C MET A 401 -16.35 -30.58 5.36
N ILE A 402 -17.43 -30.28 4.63
CA ILE A 402 -18.81 -30.36 5.15
C ILE A 402 -19.13 -31.77 5.65
N TRP A 403 -18.74 -32.77 4.87
CA TRP A 403 -18.90 -34.18 5.23
C TRP A 403 -18.06 -34.56 6.46
N GLU A 404 -16.74 -34.40 6.37
CA GLU A 404 -15.82 -34.87 7.42
C GLU A 404 -16.02 -34.18 8.77
N LYS A 405 -16.48 -32.92 8.76
CA LYS A 405 -16.68 -32.14 9.98
C LYS A 405 -18.12 -32.20 10.46
N ASN A 406 -18.94 -33.09 9.88
CA ASN A 406 -20.32 -33.34 10.28
C ASN A 406 -21.14 -32.04 10.35
N ILE A 407 -21.03 -31.19 9.32
CA ILE A 407 -21.69 -29.89 9.24
C ILE A 407 -23.13 -30.10 8.77
N TYR A 408 -24.09 -29.54 9.51
CA TYR A 408 -25.53 -29.55 9.17
C TYR A 408 -26.05 -28.19 8.72
N SER A 409 -25.29 -27.12 8.98
CA SER A 409 -25.72 -25.74 8.78
C SER A 409 -24.61 -24.94 8.09
N ILE A 410 -24.95 -24.32 6.97
CA ILE A 410 -24.09 -23.43 6.21
C ILE A 410 -24.71 -22.04 6.20
N VAL A 411 -23.94 -21.03 6.57
CA VAL A 411 -24.31 -19.62 6.52
C VAL A 411 -23.49 -18.93 5.44
N MET A 412 -24.15 -18.54 4.36
CA MET A 412 -23.57 -17.84 3.21
C MET A 412 -23.95 -16.36 3.25
N LEU A 413 -22.97 -15.47 3.36
CA LEU A 413 -23.17 -14.02 3.56
C LEU A 413 -22.72 -13.18 2.35
N THR A 414 -22.78 -13.73 1.14
CA THR A 414 -22.36 -13.04 -0.10
C THR A 414 -23.12 -13.61 -1.28
N LYS A 415 -23.39 -12.78 -2.28
CA LYS A 415 -23.85 -13.28 -3.59
C LYS A 415 -22.66 -13.91 -4.32
N CYS A 416 -22.92 -14.81 -5.27
CA CYS A 416 -21.84 -15.39 -6.09
C CYS A 416 -21.10 -14.32 -6.90
N MET A 417 -21.84 -13.32 -7.41
CA MET A 417 -21.30 -12.13 -8.06
C MET A 417 -21.78 -10.85 -7.37
N GLU A 418 -20.85 -9.93 -7.16
CA GLU A 418 -21.10 -8.57 -6.65
C GLU A 418 -20.29 -7.61 -7.53
N GLN A 419 -20.91 -6.57 -8.08
CA GLN A 419 -20.28 -5.62 -9.03
C GLN A 419 -19.49 -6.27 -10.18
N ALA A 420 -20.07 -7.30 -10.81
CA ALA A 420 -19.43 -8.09 -11.88
C ALA A 420 -18.11 -8.78 -11.47
N ARG A 421 -17.87 -8.96 -10.17
CA ARG A 421 -16.74 -9.72 -9.64
C ARG A 421 -17.24 -10.98 -8.94
N THR A 422 -16.65 -12.12 -9.27
CA THR A 422 -16.95 -13.38 -8.60
C THR A 422 -16.43 -13.37 -7.16
N LYS A 423 -17.36 -13.44 -6.21
CA LYS A 423 -17.09 -13.49 -4.77
C LYS A 423 -17.07 -14.91 -4.24
N CYS A 424 -17.87 -15.79 -4.82
CA CYS A 424 -18.03 -17.19 -4.43
C CYS A 424 -18.50 -17.98 -5.66
N GLU A 425 -17.97 -19.18 -5.87
CA GLU A 425 -18.57 -20.09 -6.85
C GLU A 425 -19.89 -20.63 -6.34
N GLN A 426 -20.81 -20.93 -7.26
CA GLN A 426 -21.98 -21.73 -6.93
C GLN A 426 -21.54 -23.18 -6.68
N TYR A 427 -21.44 -23.55 -5.40
CA TYR A 427 -21.03 -24.88 -4.97
C TYR A 427 -22.22 -25.84 -4.74
N TRP A 428 -23.46 -25.42 -5.00
CA TRP A 428 -24.65 -26.25 -4.85
C TRP A 428 -25.30 -26.56 -6.21
N PRO A 429 -25.98 -27.71 -6.35
CA PRO A 429 -26.73 -28.05 -7.56
C PRO A 429 -27.99 -27.20 -7.74
N ASP A 430 -28.45 -27.03 -8.99
CA ASP A 430 -29.73 -26.36 -9.29
C ASP A 430 -30.92 -27.33 -9.23
N LYS A 431 -30.97 -28.36 -10.08
CA LYS A 431 -32.12 -29.28 -10.17
C LYS A 431 -31.76 -30.76 -10.09
N GLN A 432 -30.62 -31.15 -10.65
CA GLN A 432 -30.15 -32.53 -10.62
C GLN A 432 -29.11 -32.67 -9.52
N SER A 433 -29.04 -33.86 -8.91
CA SER A 433 -27.96 -34.17 -7.98
C SER A 433 -26.61 -33.99 -8.67
N LYS A 434 -25.63 -33.51 -7.91
CA LYS A 434 -24.28 -33.26 -8.42
C LYS A 434 -23.26 -33.87 -7.46
N THR A 435 -22.28 -34.54 -8.04
CA THR A 435 -21.17 -35.15 -7.31
C THR A 435 -19.98 -34.21 -7.26
N TYR A 436 -19.41 -34.04 -6.07
CA TYR A 436 -18.22 -33.23 -5.77
C TYR A 436 -17.20 -34.14 -5.07
N GLY A 437 -16.17 -34.58 -5.80
CA GLY A 437 -15.31 -35.69 -5.35
C GLY A 437 -16.12 -36.96 -5.05
N ASP A 438 -16.06 -37.45 -3.82
CA ASP A 438 -16.83 -38.63 -3.37
C ASP A 438 -18.23 -38.27 -2.81
N ILE A 439 -18.58 -36.98 -2.73
CA ILE A 439 -19.78 -36.49 -2.06
C ILE A 439 -20.87 -36.18 -3.09
N MET A 440 -21.99 -36.88 -3.03
CA MET A 440 -23.18 -36.58 -3.80
C MET A 440 -24.08 -35.62 -3.02
N VAL A 441 -24.48 -34.52 -3.67
CA VAL A 441 -25.34 -33.51 -3.08
C VAL A 441 -26.60 -33.39 -3.92
N THR A 442 -27.74 -33.50 -3.24
CA THR A 442 -29.07 -33.40 -3.86
C THR A 442 -29.85 -32.29 -3.18
N MET A 443 -30.31 -31.29 -3.95
CA MET A 443 -31.18 -30.24 -3.42
C MET A 443 -32.59 -30.78 -3.22
N VAL A 444 -33.09 -30.68 -1.98
CA VAL A 444 -34.40 -31.16 -1.55
C VAL A 444 -35.43 -30.03 -1.59
N SER A 445 -35.05 -28.85 -1.12
CA SER A 445 -35.94 -27.69 -1.07
C SER A 445 -35.16 -26.39 -1.29
N GLU A 446 -35.83 -25.37 -1.84
CA GLU A 446 -35.34 -24.00 -1.93
C GLU A 446 -36.49 -23.05 -1.61
N ILE A 447 -36.27 -22.14 -0.66
CA ILE A 447 -37.20 -21.08 -0.27
C ILE A 447 -36.48 -19.75 -0.48
N VAL A 448 -36.90 -19.00 -1.51
CA VAL A 448 -36.34 -17.69 -1.85
C VAL A 448 -37.20 -16.60 -1.22
N LEU A 449 -36.62 -15.80 -0.33
CA LEU A 449 -37.19 -14.58 0.22
C LEU A 449 -36.36 -13.37 -0.27
N PRO A 450 -36.88 -12.13 -0.18
CA PRO A 450 -36.14 -10.96 -0.64
C PRO A 450 -34.78 -10.79 0.07
N GLU A 451 -34.73 -11.10 1.37
CA GLU A 451 -33.58 -10.85 2.23
C GLU A 451 -32.60 -12.03 2.30
N TRP A 452 -33.11 -13.26 2.14
CA TRP A 452 -32.31 -14.48 2.16
C TRP A 452 -32.96 -15.64 1.40
N THR A 453 -32.17 -16.65 1.08
CA THR A 453 -32.63 -17.92 0.52
C THR A 453 -32.25 -19.06 1.46
N ILE A 454 -33.16 -20.02 1.69
CA ILE A 454 -32.89 -21.22 2.47
C ILE A 454 -32.93 -22.42 1.53
N ARG A 455 -31.91 -23.27 1.59
CA ARG A 455 -31.83 -24.50 0.80
C ARG A 455 -31.58 -25.70 1.70
N ASP A 456 -32.30 -26.78 1.46
CA ASP A 456 -32.04 -28.07 2.09
C ASP A 456 -31.39 -29.01 1.09
N PHE A 457 -30.34 -29.70 1.54
CA PHE A 457 -29.60 -30.69 0.77
C PHE A 457 -29.57 -32.02 1.50
N THR A 458 -29.70 -33.11 0.76
CA THR A 458 -29.22 -34.43 1.20
C THR A 458 -27.79 -34.59 0.71
N VAL A 459 -26.89 -34.95 1.62
CA VAL A 459 -25.48 -35.19 1.34
C VAL A 459 -25.18 -36.65 1.62
N GLU A 460 -24.54 -37.32 0.67
CA GLU A 460 -24.22 -38.75 0.72
C GLU A 460 -22.79 -38.98 0.29
N LYS A 461 -22.03 -39.81 1.01
CA LYS A 461 -20.68 -40.21 0.58
C LYS A 461 -20.72 -41.51 -0.19
N SER A 462 -20.14 -41.50 -1.38
CA SER A 462 -20.00 -42.65 -2.26
C SER A 462 -19.39 -43.83 -1.50
N ASN A 463 -19.95 -45.02 -1.70
CA ASN A 463 -19.55 -46.27 -1.05
C ASN A 463 -19.84 -46.36 0.47
N THR A 464 -20.67 -45.47 1.01
CA THR A 464 -21.22 -45.60 2.37
C THR A 464 -22.74 -45.47 2.35
N PRO A 465 -23.47 -46.16 3.26
CA PRO A 465 -24.92 -45.95 3.41
C PRO A 465 -25.23 -44.69 4.23
N GLU A 466 -24.22 -43.94 4.66
CA GLU A 466 -24.38 -42.74 5.48
C GLU A 466 -24.89 -41.59 4.62
N SER A 467 -25.92 -40.90 5.12
CA SER A 467 -26.43 -39.65 4.56
C SER A 467 -26.85 -38.74 5.69
N HIS A 468 -26.72 -37.42 5.48
CA HIS A 468 -27.28 -36.43 6.40
C HIS A 468 -27.79 -35.20 5.66
N THR A 469 -28.63 -34.43 6.35
CA THR A 469 -29.23 -33.21 5.79
C THR A 469 -28.35 -32.02 6.12
N VAL A 470 -28.13 -31.17 5.12
CA VAL A 470 -27.41 -29.90 5.26
C VAL A 470 -28.33 -28.77 4.81
N ARG A 471 -28.55 -27.80 5.69
CA ARG A 471 -29.29 -26.57 5.37
C ARG A 471 -28.33 -25.43 5.11
N GLN A 472 -28.49 -24.75 3.98
CA GLN A 472 -27.81 -23.50 3.67
C GLN A 472 -28.76 -22.32 3.89
N PHE A 473 -28.32 -21.38 4.72
CA PHE A 473 -28.90 -20.08 4.93
C PHE A 473 -28.08 -19.05 4.15
N HIS A 474 -28.65 -18.50 3.08
CA HIS A 474 -27.97 -17.58 2.17
C HIS A 474 -28.53 -16.17 2.31
N PHE A 475 -27.84 -15.31 3.04
CA PHE A 475 -28.20 -13.91 3.23
C PHE A 475 -27.83 -13.09 1.98
N THR A 476 -28.82 -12.61 1.25
CA THR A 476 -28.69 -11.97 -0.06
C THR A 476 -28.81 -10.45 -0.01
N SER A 477 -29.25 -9.88 1.11
CA SER A 477 -29.46 -8.44 1.31
C SER A 477 -28.24 -7.69 1.86
N TRP A 478 -27.11 -8.35 2.11
CA TRP A 478 -25.89 -7.62 2.51
C TRP A 478 -25.38 -6.77 1.34
N PRO A 479 -25.19 -5.44 1.51
CA PRO A 479 -24.75 -4.58 0.43
C PRO A 479 -23.29 -4.86 -0.02
N ASP A 480 -23.02 -4.55 -1.29
CA ASP A 480 -21.69 -4.71 -1.90
C ASP A 480 -20.64 -3.78 -1.25
N HIS A 481 -21.07 -2.63 -0.72
CA HIS A 481 -20.27 -1.70 0.07
C HIS A 481 -20.89 -1.49 1.46
N GLY A 482 -20.05 -1.50 2.49
CA GLY A 482 -20.47 -1.19 3.86
C GLY A 482 -21.20 -2.35 4.56
N VAL A 483 -22.23 -1.97 5.31
CA VAL A 483 -23.01 -2.82 6.22
C VAL A 483 -24.50 -2.65 5.90
N PRO A 484 -25.38 -3.60 6.28
CA PRO A 484 -26.82 -3.42 6.15
C PRO A 484 -27.30 -2.10 6.77
N GLU A 485 -28.30 -1.45 6.16
CA GLU A 485 -28.83 -0.17 6.65
C GLU A 485 -29.47 -0.29 8.05
N THR A 486 -30.06 -1.45 8.33
CA THR A 486 -30.69 -1.79 9.61
C THR A 486 -30.09 -3.06 10.20
N THR A 487 -30.16 -3.19 11.52
CA THR A 487 -29.56 -4.31 12.27
C THR A 487 -30.50 -5.50 12.41
N ASP A 488 -31.81 -5.25 12.39
CA ASP A 488 -32.90 -6.21 12.55
C ASP A 488 -32.79 -7.41 11.61
N LEU A 489 -32.57 -7.18 10.31
CA LEU A 489 -32.49 -8.25 9.31
C LEU A 489 -31.40 -9.27 9.63
N LEU A 490 -30.22 -8.81 10.06
CA LEU A 490 -29.14 -9.73 10.39
C LEU A 490 -29.37 -10.44 11.73
N ILE A 491 -29.99 -9.74 12.70
CA ILE A 491 -30.36 -10.32 14.00
C ILE A 491 -31.42 -11.42 13.82
N ASP A 492 -32.46 -11.16 13.03
CA ASP A 492 -33.52 -12.13 12.72
C ASP A 492 -32.97 -13.33 11.95
N PHE A 493 -32.10 -13.07 10.97
CA PHE A 493 -31.40 -14.13 10.25
C PHE A 493 -30.55 -14.99 11.19
N ARG A 494 -29.84 -14.38 12.14
CA ARG A 494 -29.10 -15.10 13.18
C ARG A 494 -30.02 -15.94 14.05
N HIS A 495 -31.17 -15.42 14.48
CA HIS A 495 -32.14 -16.18 15.28
C HIS A 495 -32.67 -17.40 14.53
N LEU A 496 -32.97 -17.25 13.24
CA LEU A 496 -33.37 -18.35 12.35
C LEU A 496 -32.29 -19.44 12.29
N VAL A 497 -31.03 -19.05 12.08
CA VAL A 497 -29.90 -19.99 12.06
C VAL A 497 -29.73 -20.67 13.42
N HIS A 498 -29.77 -19.92 14.52
CA HIS A 498 -29.62 -20.44 15.87
C HIS A 498 -30.71 -21.45 16.24
N GLN A 499 -31.97 -21.18 15.87
CA GLN A 499 -33.11 -22.07 16.10
C GLN A 499 -32.98 -23.40 15.33
N TYR A 500 -32.42 -23.38 14.13
CA TYR A 500 -32.11 -24.62 13.40
C TYR A 500 -30.94 -25.35 14.06
N ASN A 501 -29.89 -24.62 14.42
CA ASN A 501 -28.69 -25.19 15.03
C ASN A 501 -28.96 -25.86 16.39
N SER A 502 -29.95 -25.40 17.16
CA SER A 502 -30.31 -26.05 18.43
C SER A 502 -30.87 -27.47 18.25
N GLN A 503 -31.21 -27.87 17.02
CA GLN A 503 -31.69 -29.21 16.68
C GLN A 503 -30.56 -30.11 16.16
N ASN A 504 -29.38 -29.55 15.86
CA ASN A 504 -28.24 -30.27 15.34
C ASN A 504 -27.43 -30.96 16.46
N PRO A 505 -26.59 -31.95 16.13
CA PRO A 505 -25.67 -32.55 17.10
C PRO A 505 -24.76 -31.50 17.76
N ILE A 506 -24.52 -31.64 19.08
CA ILE A 506 -23.76 -30.68 19.90
C ILE A 506 -22.35 -30.39 19.34
N ASP A 507 -21.70 -31.40 18.77
CA ASP A 507 -20.34 -31.29 18.23
C ASP A 507 -20.29 -30.80 16.76
N SER A 508 -21.44 -30.43 16.16
CA SER A 508 -21.50 -29.95 14.77
C SER A 508 -21.17 -28.46 14.68
N PRO A 509 -20.05 -28.06 14.03
CA PRO A 509 -19.76 -26.66 13.78
C PRO A 509 -20.71 -26.09 12.71
N THR A 510 -21.13 -24.84 12.88
CA THR A 510 -21.79 -24.10 11.80
C THR A 510 -20.74 -23.56 10.83
N LEU A 511 -20.85 -23.90 9.56
CA LEU A 511 -19.98 -23.35 8.52
C LEU A 511 -20.46 -21.96 8.13
N VAL A 512 -19.63 -20.94 8.30
CA VAL A 512 -19.96 -19.55 7.94
C VAL A 512 -18.96 -19.08 6.90
N HIS A 513 -19.44 -18.56 5.77
CA HIS A 513 -18.57 -18.03 4.73
C HIS A 513 -19.16 -16.79 4.06
N CYS A 514 -18.28 -15.99 3.47
CA CYS A 514 -18.63 -14.93 2.54
C CYS A 514 -17.73 -15.08 1.31
N SER A 515 -17.02 -14.03 0.90
CA SER A 515 -15.98 -14.15 -0.12
C SER A 515 -14.64 -14.57 0.48
N ALA A 516 -14.04 -13.72 1.32
CA ALA A 516 -12.77 -14.03 2.01
C ALA A 516 -12.95 -14.86 3.30
N GLY A 517 -14.18 -14.92 3.83
CA GLY A 517 -14.45 -15.62 5.09
C GLY A 517 -13.97 -14.87 6.34
N VAL A 518 -13.93 -13.53 6.30
CA VAL A 518 -13.40 -12.72 7.42
C VAL A 518 -14.29 -11.54 7.82
N GLY A 519 -14.74 -10.70 6.86
CA GLY A 519 -15.52 -9.50 7.16
C GLY A 519 -16.94 -9.80 7.64
N ARG A 520 -17.86 -10.03 6.70
CA ARG A 520 -19.27 -10.40 6.98
C ARG A 520 -19.37 -11.66 7.85
N THR A 521 -18.53 -12.66 7.58
CA THR A 521 -18.38 -13.89 8.38
C THR A 521 -18.03 -13.60 9.83
N GLY A 522 -17.02 -12.76 10.09
CA GLY A 522 -16.65 -12.40 11.46
C GLY A 522 -17.71 -11.57 12.15
N THR A 523 -18.41 -10.71 11.40
CA THR A 523 -19.53 -9.91 11.92
C THR A 523 -20.67 -10.82 12.39
N PHE A 524 -21.11 -11.79 11.57
CA PHE A 524 -22.15 -12.73 11.95
C PHE A 524 -21.78 -13.58 13.18
N ILE A 525 -20.56 -14.15 13.20
CA ILE A 525 -20.09 -14.96 14.35
C ILE A 525 -19.99 -14.10 15.61
N ALA A 526 -19.53 -12.85 15.50
CA ALA A 526 -19.43 -11.94 16.64
C ALA A 526 -20.82 -11.61 17.22
N ILE A 527 -21.81 -11.29 16.38
CA ILE A 527 -23.20 -11.02 16.84
C ILE A 527 -23.74 -12.23 17.58
N ASP A 528 -23.57 -13.44 17.03
CA ASP A 528 -24.07 -14.64 17.67
C ASP A 528 -23.51 -14.84 19.08
N ARG A 529 -22.19 -14.64 19.24
CA ARG A 529 -21.51 -14.71 20.53
C ARG A 529 -21.97 -13.62 21.49
N LEU A 530 -22.11 -12.38 21.01
CA LEU A 530 -22.48 -11.24 21.83
C LEU A 530 -23.90 -11.38 22.36
N ILE A 531 -24.84 -11.89 21.56
CA ILE A 531 -26.20 -12.16 22.04
C ILE A 531 -26.20 -13.23 23.13
N GLN A 532 -25.48 -14.34 22.93
CA GLN A 532 -25.37 -15.38 23.98
C GLN A 532 -24.70 -14.84 25.24
N GLN A 533 -23.66 -13.99 25.11
CA GLN A 533 -23.01 -13.35 26.25
C GLN A 533 -23.97 -12.44 27.03
N MET A 534 -24.78 -11.63 26.33
CA MET A 534 -25.80 -10.79 26.96
C MET A 534 -26.84 -11.62 27.69
N GLU A 535 -27.34 -12.69 27.06
CA GLU A 535 -28.36 -13.58 27.62
C GLU A 535 -27.87 -14.31 28.88
N MET A 536 -26.59 -14.69 28.93
CA MET A 536 -26.02 -15.52 30.00
C MET A 536 -25.35 -14.73 31.12
N GLU A 537 -24.67 -13.63 30.80
CA GLU A 537 -23.85 -12.88 31.76
C GLU A 537 -24.36 -11.45 32.04
N ASN A 538 -25.32 -10.96 31.25
CA ASN A 538 -25.76 -9.56 31.29
C ASN A 538 -24.59 -8.56 31.07
N THR A 539 -23.58 -8.99 30.31
CA THR A 539 -22.41 -8.22 29.89
C THR A 539 -22.20 -8.35 28.38
N VAL A 540 -21.40 -7.45 27.83
CA VAL A 540 -21.00 -7.39 26.42
C VAL A 540 -19.51 -7.08 26.36
N ASP A 541 -18.77 -7.82 25.54
CA ASP A 541 -17.37 -7.51 25.24
C ASP A 541 -17.10 -7.59 23.73
N VAL A 542 -17.56 -6.58 22.97
CA VAL A 542 -17.39 -6.54 21.50
C VAL A 542 -15.91 -6.63 21.14
N TYR A 543 -15.07 -5.83 21.80
CA TYR A 543 -13.63 -5.83 21.59
C TYR A 543 -13.02 -7.22 21.84
N GLY A 544 -13.29 -7.82 23.00
CA GLY A 544 -12.73 -9.11 23.38
C GLY A 544 -13.21 -10.24 22.46
N VAL A 545 -14.47 -10.22 22.04
CA VAL A 545 -15.00 -11.16 21.05
C VAL A 545 -14.25 -11.03 19.72
N VAL A 546 -14.10 -9.82 19.18
CA VAL A 546 -13.38 -9.63 17.90
C VAL A 546 -11.90 -9.96 18.03
N TYR A 547 -11.27 -9.61 19.16
CA TYR A 547 -9.89 -9.98 19.45
C TYR A 547 -9.71 -11.51 19.43
N ASP A 548 -10.57 -12.25 20.11
CA ASP A 548 -10.55 -13.71 20.15
C ASP A 548 -10.80 -14.33 18.76
N LEU A 549 -11.73 -13.77 17.97
CA LEU A 549 -11.90 -14.19 16.58
C LEU A 549 -10.63 -13.94 15.75
N ARG A 550 -9.97 -12.80 15.92
CA ARG A 550 -8.69 -12.50 15.25
C ARG A 550 -7.54 -13.38 15.71
N MET A 551 -7.63 -13.99 16.88
CA MET A 551 -6.69 -15.04 17.31
C MET A 551 -6.97 -16.40 16.66
N HIS A 552 -8.04 -16.56 15.90
CA HIS A 552 -8.34 -17.82 15.20
C HIS A 552 -8.27 -17.68 13.68
N ARG A 553 -8.53 -16.50 13.13
CA ARG A 553 -8.44 -16.23 11.68
C ARG A 553 -8.08 -14.75 11.47
N PRO A 554 -7.24 -14.40 10.48
CA PRO A 554 -6.87 -13.00 10.27
C PRO A 554 -8.09 -12.15 9.89
N LEU A 555 -8.05 -10.87 10.25
CA LEU A 555 -8.97 -9.84 9.74
C LEU A 555 -10.47 -10.09 10.02
N MET A 556 -10.81 -10.95 10.98
CA MET A 556 -12.21 -11.13 11.40
C MET A 556 -12.79 -9.77 11.81
N VAL A 557 -13.96 -9.44 11.24
CA VAL A 557 -14.53 -8.08 11.23
C VAL A 557 -13.54 -7.13 10.55
N GLN A 558 -13.64 -7.03 9.22
CA GLN A 558 -12.56 -6.55 8.36
C GLN A 558 -12.51 -5.03 8.19
N THR A 559 -13.63 -4.34 8.42
CA THR A 559 -13.73 -2.89 8.30
C THR A 559 -14.22 -2.26 9.60
N GLU A 560 -13.88 -0.99 9.80
CA GLU A 560 -14.39 -0.20 10.93
C GLU A 560 -15.92 -0.14 10.90
N ASP A 561 -16.53 0.07 9.72
CA ASP A 561 -17.99 0.06 9.57
C ASP A 561 -18.63 -1.22 10.10
N GLN A 562 -18.00 -2.38 9.88
CA GLN A 562 -18.48 -3.66 10.43
C GLN A 562 -18.37 -3.70 11.95
N TYR A 563 -17.30 -3.13 12.52
CA TYR A 563 -17.12 -3.04 13.97
C TYR A 563 -18.13 -2.08 14.62
N VAL A 564 -18.38 -0.93 14.00
CA VAL A 564 -19.43 0.01 14.43
C VAL A 564 -20.80 -0.65 14.31
N PHE A 565 -21.08 -1.35 13.21
CA PHE A 565 -22.31 -2.09 13.02
C PHE A 565 -22.54 -3.18 14.07
N LEU A 566 -21.49 -3.90 14.50
CA LEU A 566 -21.60 -4.83 15.64
C LEU A 566 -22.09 -4.14 16.91
N ASN A 567 -21.50 -2.99 17.23
CA ASN A 567 -21.91 -2.20 18.39
C ASN A 567 -23.35 -1.69 18.24
N GLN A 568 -23.75 -1.31 17.02
CA GLN A 568 -25.12 -0.90 16.72
C GLN A 568 -26.11 -2.06 16.93
N CYS A 569 -25.77 -3.28 16.45
CA CYS A 569 -26.58 -4.48 16.71
C CYS A 569 -26.75 -4.72 18.21
N VAL A 570 -25.68 -4.63 19.00
CA VAL A 570 -25.77 -4.77 20.46
C VAL A 570 -26.71 -3.72 21.06
N MET A 571 -26.55 -2.45 20.66
CA MET A 571 -27.40 -1.37 21.16
C MET A 571 -28.88 -1.60 20.86
N ASP A 572 -29.20 -2.03 19.63
CA ASP A 572 -30.58 -2.27 19.20
C ASP A 572 -31.20 -3.48 19.90
N ILE A 573 -30.41 -4.52 20.17
CA ILE A 573 -30.85 -5.69 20.94
C ILE A 573 -31.17 -5.29 22.38
N ILE A 574 -30.30 -4.50 23.02
CA ILE A 574 -30.52 -4.00 24.39
C ILE A 574 -31.78 -3.13 24.45
N ARG A 575 -32.02 -2.27 23.45
CA ARG A 575 -33.24 -1.45 23.36
C ARG A 575 -34.49 -2.32 23.23
N CYS A 576 -34.47 -3.28 22.30
CA CYS A 576 -35.59 -4.20 22.07
C CYS A 576 -35.91 -5.03 23.33
N GLN A 577 -34.89 -5.49 24.07
CA GLN A 577 -35.09 -6.19 25.35
C GLN A 577 -35.72 -5.30 26.43
N ARG A 578 -35.33 -4.01 26.50
CA ARG A 578 -35.90 -3.03 27.44
C ARG A 578 -37.37 -2.74 27.12
N GLU A 579 -37.71 -2.57 25.85
CA GLU A 579 -39.08 -2.36 25.38
C GLU A 579 -39.97 -3.57 25.70
N LYS A 580 -39.54 -4.79 25.32
CA LYS A 580 -40.26 -6.04 25.66
C LYS A 580 -40.51 -6.20 27.16
N LYS A 581 -39.51 -5.87 28.01
CA LYS A 581 -39.66 -5.91 29.46
C LYS A 581 -40.67 -4.89 29.97
N THR A 582 -40.71 -3.71 29.37
CA THR A 582 -41.65 -2.64 29.71
C THR A 582 -43.07 -3.04 29.33
N ASP A 583 -43.27 -3.60 28.13
CA ASP A 583 -44.56 -4.11 27.66
C ASP A 583 -45.08 -5.27 28.54
N LEU A 584 -44.22 -6.20 28.94
CA LEU A 584 -44.58 -7.27 29.88
C LEU A 584 -44.99 -6.73 31.26
N ILE A 585 -44.35 -5.66 31.74
CA ILE A 585 -44.74 -4.98 32.99
C ILE A 585 -46.11 -4.32 32.83
N TYR A 586 -46.37 -3.64 31.71
CA TYR A 586 -47.68 -3.05 31.43
C TYR A 586 -48.78 -4.11 31.24
N GLN A 587 -48.49 -5.21 30.55
CA GLN A 587 -49.41 -6.33 30.40
C GLN A 587 -49.70 -7.02 31.75
N ASN A 588 -48.68 -7.25 32.58
CA ASN A 588 -48.87 -7.80 33.92
C ASN A 588 -49.62 -6.84 34.85
N MET A 589 -49.33 -5.53 34.83
CA MET A 589 -50.12 -4.54 35.59
C MET A 589 -51.58 -4.49 35.11
N THR A 590 -51.81 -4.56 33.80
CA THR A 590 -53.17 -4.60 33.24
C THR A 590 -53.88 -5.89 33.62
N ALA A 591 -53.20 -7.04 33.60
CA ALA A 591 -53.74 -8.32 34.06
C ALA A 591 -54.04 -8.29 35.58
N MET A 592 -53.15 -7.74 36.41
CA MET A 592 -53.40 -7.57 37.84
C MET A 592 -54.58 -6.63 38.11
N ALA A 593 -54.74 -5.54 37.35
CA ALA A 593 -55.90 -4.66 37.43
C ALA A 593 -57.21 -5.32 36.98
N ILE A 594 -57.17 -6.34 36.10
CA ILE A 594 -58.33 -7.14 35.72
C ILE A 594 -58.69 -8.15 36.84
N TYR A 595 -57.69 -8.74 37.51
CA TYR A 595 -57.93 -9.65 38.65
C TYR A 595 -58.36 -8.93 39.94
N GLU A 596 -57.94 -7.68 40.16
CA GLU A 596 -58.43 -6.84 41.28
C GLU A 596 -59.87 -6.34 41.07
N ASN A 597 -60.40 -6.39 39.84
CA ASN A 597 -61.79 -6.05 39.52
C ASN A 597 -62.77 -7.25 39.58
N PHE A 598 -62.29 -8.44 39.96
CA PHE A 598 -63.17 -9.57 40.29
C PHE A 598 -63.41 -9.63 41.81
N THR A 599 -64.39 -8.85 42.28
CA THR A 599 -65.03 -9.12 43.57
C THR A 599 -65.74 -10.47 43.52
N PRO A 600 -65.52 -11.40 44.47
CA PRO A 600 -66.30 -12.63 44.54
C PRO A 600 -67.74 -12.28 44.89
N GLY A 601 -68.70 -12.69 44.05
CA GLY A 601 -70.12 -12.57 44.36
C GLY A 601 -70.51 -13.40 45.60
N PRO A 602 -71.48 -12.96 46.41
CA PRO A 602 -71.85 -13.63 47.64
C PRO A 602 -72.75 -14.84 47.32
N GLY A 603 -72.16 -16.03 47.27
CA GLY A 603 -72.94 -17.25 47.18
C GLY A 603 -72.09 -18.46 46.81
N PHE A 604 -71.69 -19.24 47.81
CA PHE A 604 -71.94 -20.69 47.93
C PHE A 604 -71.01 -21.32 48.98
N GLY A 605 -71.64 -21.86 50.04
CA GLY A 605 -71.34 -23.18 50.61
C GLY A 605 -70.01 -23.42 51.34
N LYS A 606 -70.09 -23.52 52.67
CA LYS A 606 -69.18 -24.35 53.48
C LYS A 606 -69.16 -25.80 52.96
N ALA A 607 -67.97 -26.41 52.81
CA ALA A 607 -67.66 -27.81 53.11
C ALA A 607 -66.13 -28.02 52.95
N ASN A 608 -65.41 -28.22 54.05
CA ASN A 608 -64.88 -29.51 54.53
C ASN A 608 -63.54 -29.93 53.90
N GLY A 609 -62.47 -29.83 54.71
CA GLY A 609 -61.82 -31.03 55.25
C GLY A 609 -60.66 -31.68 54.47
N TYR A 610 -59.52 -31.65 55.17
CA TYR A 610 -58.54 -32.73 55.39
C TYR A 610 -57.34 -32.97 54.44
N HIS A 611 -56.18 -32.86 55.11
CA HIS A 611 -54.88 -33.52 54.99
C HIS A 611 -53.89 -33.13 53.89
#